data_AF-A0A0G0JBB6-F1
#
_entry.id   AF-A0A0G0JBB6-F1
#
_cell.length_a   1.000
_cell.length_b   1.000
_cell.length_c   1.000
_cell.angle_alpha   90.00
_cell.angle_beta   90.00
_cell.angle_gamma   90.00
#
_symmetry.space_group_name_H-M   'P 1'
#
loop_
_entity.id
_entity.type
_entity.pdbx_description
1 polymer ?
#
loop_
_entity_poly.entity_id
_entity_poly.type
_entity_poly.pdbx_seq_one_letter_code
_entity_poly.pdbx_strand_id
1 'polypeptide(L)'
;TMSELSKKFPDNKFILIFGTDVVNELGKWKDYKKITDNYEIIVFIRDDQKISDKIKKKVKIYGTINSDMPNSSTEIRSLIKSKKPFRYLVPKLVEEYIKENNLYI
;
A
#
# COMPACT_ATOMS: atom_id res chain seq x y z
N THR A 1 -10.06 -13.54 0.46
CA THR A 1 -9.17 -13.09 -0.64
C THR A 1 -8.05 -14.07 -0.97
N MET A 2 -6.88 -14.06 -0.32
CA MET A 2 -5.73 -14.84 -0.82
C MET A 2 -5.99 -16.35 -0.92
N SER A 3 -6.64 -16.94 0.08
CA SER A 3 -7.03 -18.35 0.01
C SER A 3 -7.97 -18.67 -1.16
N GLU A 4 -8.86 -17.74 -1.53
CA GLU A 4 -9.79 -17.93 -2.66
C GLU A 4 -9.07 -17.76 -4.00
N LEU A 5 -8.17 -16.78 -4.10
CA LEU A 5 -7.35 -16.57 -5.29
C LEU A 5 -6.46 -17.78 -5.58
N SER A 6 -5.81 -18.34 -4.56
CA SER A 6 -4.98 -19.54 -4.71
C SER A 6 -5.79 -20.78 -5.09
N LYS A 7 -7.05 -20.90 -4.63
CA LYS A 7 -7.96 -21.96 -5.08
C LYS A 7 -8.38 -21.78 -6.54
N LYS A 8 -8.65 -20.53 -6.95
CA LYS A 8 -9.11 -20.20 -8.30
C LYS A 8 -8.01 -20.31 -9.35
N PHE A 9 -6.77 -20.03 -8.96
CA PHE A 9 -5.60 -20.04 -9.83
C PHE A 9 -4.49 -20.90 -9.20
N PRO A 10 -4.65 -22.23 -9.17
CA PRO A 10 -3.74 -23.13 -8.45
C PRO A 10 -2.32 -23.15 -9.02
N ASP A 11 -2.16 -22.90 -10.32
CA ASP A 11 -0.86 -22.89 -10.99
C ASP A 11 -0.11 -21.55 -10.87
N ASN A 12 -0.76 -20.52 -10.30
CA ASN A 12 -0.17 -19.20 -10.17
C ASN A 12 0.57 -19.05 -8.84
N LYS A 13 1.77 -18.47 -8.90
CA LYS A 13 2.47 -17.99 -7.71
C LYS A 13 2.05 -16.56 -7.38
N PHE A 14 1.42 -16.39 -6.22
CA PHE A 14 1.06 -15.06 -5.72
C PHE A 14 2.19 -14.46 -4.88
N ILE A 15 2.49 -13.18 -5.16
CA ILE A 15 3.43 -12.37 -4.41
C ILE A 15 2.71 -11.12 -3.93
N LEU A 16 2.84 -10.81 -2.64
CA LEU A 16 2.24 -9.65 -2.02
C LEU A 16 3.24 -8.49 -2.02
N ILE A 17 2.80 -7.31 -2.45
CA ILE A 17 3.64 -6.10 -2.48
C ILE A 17 3.08 -5.11 -1.48
N PHE A 18 3.90 -4.69 -0.52
CA PHE A 18 3.52 -3.77 0.55
C PHE A 18 4.52 -2.62 0.73
N GLY A 19 4.03 -1.51 1.27
CA GLY A 19 4.88 -0.44 1.83
C GLY A 19 5.25 -0.73 3.29
N THR A 20 6.26 -0.03 3.82
CA THR A 20 6.67 -0.16 5.23
C THR A 20 5.52 0.04 6.21
N ASP A 21 4.62 0.97 5.91
CA ASP A 21 3.43 1.29 6.70
C ASP A 21 2.56 0.04 6.92
N VAL A 22 2.21 -0.66 5.84
CA VAL A 22 1.40 -1.89 5.91
C VAL A 22 2.14 -3.01 6.65
N VAL A 23 3.43 -3.17 6.38
CA VAL A 23 4.24 -4.27 6.94
C VAL A 23 4.39 -4.14 8.46
N ASN A 24 4.56 -2.93 8.97
CA ASN A 24 4.64 -2.67 10.40
C ASN A 24 3.33 -2.95 11.14
N GLU A 25 2.20 -2.86 10.43
CA GLU A 25 0.88 -3.19 10.99
C GLU A 25 0.43 -4.64 10.73
N LEU A 26 1.15 -5.40 9.91
CA LEU A 26 0.77 -6.75 9.49
C LEU A 26 0.53 -7.69 10.68
N GLY A 27 1.31 -7.55 11.77
CA GLY A 27 1.12 -8.36 12.98
C GLY A 27 -0.23 -8.14 13.69
N LYS A 28 -0.95 -7.07 13.37
CA LYS A 28 -2.30 -6.76 13.88
C LYS A 28 -3.41 -7.35 13.00
N TRP A 29 -3.08 -7.84 11.80
CA TRP A 29 -4.08 -8.33 10.86
C TRP A 29 -4.64 -9.68 11.30
N LYS A 30 -5.92 -9.90 11.01
CA LYS A 30 -6.57 -11.20 11.20
C LYS A 30 -5.80 -12.27 10.43
N ASP A 31 -5.45 -13.36 11.12
CA ASP A 31 -4.75 -14.51 10.55
C ASP A 31 -3.45 -14.15 9.80
N TYR A 32 -2.74 -13.09 10.19
CA TYR A 32 -1.54 -12.64 9.47
C TYR A 32 -0.48 -13.73 9.27
N LYS A 33 -0.39 -14.71 10.18
CA LYS A 33 0.48 -15.88 10.03
C LYS A 33 0.17 -16.69 8.78
N LYS A 34 -1.11 -16.88 8.43
CA LYS A 34 -1.50 -17.54 7.16
C LYS A 34 -1.00 -16.76 5.95
N ILE A 35 -0.84 -15.45 6.07
CA ILE A 35 -0.28 -14.63 4.99
C ILE A 35 1.23 -14.81 4.96
N THR A 36 1.92 -14.56 6.08
CA THR A 36 3.38 -14.58 6.14
C THR A 36 4.00 -15.95 5.91
N ASP A 37 3.26 -17.01 6.17
CA ASP A 37 3.78 -18.38 6.10
C ASP A 37 3.48 -19.05 4.75
N ASN A 38 2.51 -18.54 3.97
CA ASN A 38 2.10 -19.14 2.68
C ASN A 38 2.38 -18.26 1.46
N TYR A 39 2.71 -16.98 1.64
CA TYR A 39 2.92 -16.05 0.53
C TYR A 39 4.26 -15.33 0.66
N GLU A 40 4.91 -15.14 -0.48
CA GLU A 40 6.08 -14.27 -0.57
C GLU A 40 5.63 -12.81 -0.44
N ILE A 41 6.28 -12.07 0.45
CA ILE A 41 5.99 -10.65 0.69
C ILE A 41 7.20 -9.84 0.26
N ILE A 42 6.99 -8.95 -0.69
CA ILE A 42 7.94 -7.96 -1.16
C ILE A 42 7.59 -6.60 -0.56
N VAL A 43 8.60 -5.90 -0.04
CA VAL A 43 8.43 -4.63 0.67
C VAL A 43 9.25 -3.54 0.03
N PHE A 44 8.58 -2.42 -0.23
CA PHE A 44 9.21 -1.15 -0.57
C PHE A 44 9.22 -0.24 0.64
N ILE A 45 10.42 0.23 1.01
CA ILE A 45 10.57 1.16 2.11
C ILE A 45 10.01 2.52 1.71
N ARG A 46 9.11 3.11 2.50
CA ARG A 46 8.59 4.47 2.26
C ARG A 46 9.30 5.47 3.16
N ASP A 47 9.84 6.54 2.60
CA ASP A 47 10.35 7.72 3.32
C ASP A 47 11.27 7.35 4.51
N ASP A 48 12.23 6.46 4.24
CA ASP A 48 13.23 5.92 5.19
C ASP A 48 12.64 5.27 6.47
N GLN A 49 11.37 4.89 6.46
CA GLN A 49 10.73 4.22 7.59
C GLN A 49 11.39 2.86 7.88
N LYS A 50 11.63 2.59 9.15
CA LYS A 50 12.19 1.31 9.60
C LYS A 50 11.12 0.22 9.62
N ILE A 51 11.50 -0.97 9.15
CA ILE A 51 10.69 -2.19 9.31
C ILE A 51 11.06 -2.83 10.66
N SER A 52 10.06 -3.25 11.42
CA SER A 52 10.28 -3.98 12.67
C SER A 52 11.09 -5.27 12.45
N ASP A 53 12.11 -5.50 13.29
CA ASP A 53 12.95 -6.70 13.22
C ASP A 53 12.16 -8.02 13.31
N LYS A 54 11.00 -7.99 13.97
CA LYS A 54 10.11 -9.16 14.09
C LYS A 54 9.58 -9.65 12.75
N ILE A 55 9.34 -8.74 11.81
CA ILE A 55 8.76 -9.03 10.49
C ILE A 55 9.82 -9.01 9.39
N LYS A 56 10.93 -8.31 9.60
CA LYS A 56 12.04 -8.22 8.65
C LYS A 56 12.55 -9.58 8.16
N LYS A 57 12.53 -10.61 9.00
CA LYS A 57 12.93 -11.99 8.63
C LYS A 57 11.91 -12.74 7.76
N LYS A 58 10.67 -12.25 7.70
CA LYS A 58 9.55 -12.88 6.97
C LYS A 58 9.24 -12.18 5.64
N VAL A 59 10.00 -11.16 5.26
CA VAL A 59 9.73 -10.34 4.08
C VAL A 59 11.02 -10.09 3.29
N LYS A 60 10.90 -9.83 1.99
CA LYS A 60 12.01 -9.42 1.13
C LYS A 60 11.92 -7.92 0.87
N ILE A 61 12.94 -7.18 1.29
CA ILE A 61 13.05 -5.76 0.98
C ILE A 61 13.60 -5.64 -0.44
N TYR A 62 12.87 -4.93 -1.31
CA TYR A 62 13.24 -4.77 -2.72
C TYR A 62 13.86 -3.42 -3.03
N GLY A 63 13.50 -2.39 -2.27
CA GLY A 63 14.04 -1.06 -2.45
C GLY A 63 13.38 -0.04 -1.55
N THR A 64 13.75 1.22 -1.77
CA THR A 64 13.21 2.39 -1.06
C THR A 64 12.58 3.34 -2.07
N ILE A 65 11.42 3.88 -1.71
CA ILE A 65 10.66 4.90 -2.43
C ILE A 65 10.59 6.10 -1.50
N ASN A 66 11.30 7.15 -1.85
CA ASN A 66 11.26 8.43 -1.16
C ASN A 66 10.56 9.44 -2.07
N SER A 67 9.69 10.27 -1.50
CA SER A 67 8.96 11.28 -2.27
C SER A 67 8.89 12.60 -1.51
N ASP A 68 9.34 13.68 -2.14
CA ASP A 68 9.16 15.05 -1.64
C ASP A 68 7.73 15.57 -1.90
N MET A 69 6.91 14.81 -2.62
CA MET A 69 5.50 15.10 -2.87
C MET A 69 4.58 14.22 -2.03
N PRO A 70 3.36 14.70 -1.70
CA PRO A 70 2.33 13.90 -1.06
C PRO A 70 2.14 12.58 -1.80
N ASN A 71 2.37 11.47 -1.11
CA ASN A 71 2.40 10.13 -1.69
C ASN A 71 1.36 9.19 -1.06
N SER A 72 0.52 9.70 -0.15
CA SER A 72 -0.55 8.95 0.50
C SER A 72 -1.93 9.49 0.15
N SER A 73 -2.92 8.61 0.10
CA SER A 73 -4.32 9.01 -0.12
C SER A 73 -4.84 9.91 1.00
N THR A 74 -4.32 9.78 2.23
CA THR A 74 -4.72 10.64 3.36
C THR A 74 -4.28 12.08 3.13
N GLU A 75 -3.05 12.31 2.69
CA GLU A 75 -2.57 13.66 2.36
C GLU A 75 -3.33 14.25 1.17
N ILE A 76 -3.55 13.47 0.11
CA ILE A 76 -4.30 13.92 -1.07
C ILE A 76 -5.73 14.35 -0.67
N ARG A 77 -6.44 13.54 0.12
CA ARG A 77 -7.79 13.91 0.63
C ARG A 77 -7.75 15.15 1.51
N SER A 78 -6.71 15.33 2.32
CA SER A 78 -6.52 16.52 3.16
C SER A 78 -6.32 17.79 2.31
N LEU A 79 -5.55 17.71 1.22
CA LEU A 79 -5.38 18.80 0.26
C LEU A 79 -6.71 19.18 -0.41
N ILE A 80 -7.47 18.18 -0.87
CA ILE A 80 -8.79 18.38 -1.50
C ILE A 80 -9.73 19.11 -0.53
N LYS A 81 -9.86 18.60 0.70
CA LYS A 81 -10.69 19.21 1.75
C LYS A 81 -10.25 20.64 2.10
N SER A 82 -8.94 20.90 2.03
CA SER A 82 -8.34 22.22 2.24
C SER A 82 -8.42 23.13 1.00
N LYS A 83 -9.13 22.71 -0.06
CA LYS A 83 -9.22 23.42 -1.35
C LYS A 83 -7.86 23.75 -1.98
N LYS A 84 -6.85 22.94 -1.70
CA LYS A 84 -5.49 23.07 -2.27
C LYS A 84 -5.38 22.30 -3.59
N PRO A 85 -4.53 22.75 -4.53
CA PRO A 85 -4.27 21.99 -5.75
C PRO A 85 -3.71 20.60 -5.47
N PHE A 86 -4.20 19.59 -6.19
CA PHE A 86 -3.73 18.21 -6.13
C PHE A 86 -3.43 17.62 -7.53
N ARG A 87 -3.33 18.49 -8.54
CA ARG A 87 -2.98 18.11 -9.91
C ARG A 87 -1.64 17.40 -9.91
N TYR A 88 -1.53 16.35 -10.73
CA TYR A 88 -0.35 15.46 -10.83
C TYR A 88 -0.09 14.54 -9.64
N LEU A 89 -0.82 14.66 -8.52
CA LEU A 89 -0.73 13.72 -7.39
C LEU A 89 -1.55 12.44 -7.63
N VAL A 90 -2.46 12.48 -8.60
CA VAL A 90 -3.25 11.34 -9.07
C VAL A 90 -3.32 11.36 -10.61
N PRO A 91 -3.63 10.23 -11.26
CA PRO A 91 -3.91 10.22 -12.69
C PRO A 91 -5.01 11.22 -13.06
N LYS A 92 -4.89 11.86 -14.23
CA LYS A 92 -5.83 12.90 -14.68
C LYS A 92 -7.30 12.48 -14.61
N LEU A 93 -7.61 11.25 -15.05
CA LEU A 93 -8.97 10.71 -15.00
C LEU A 93 -9.52 10.57 -13.57
N VAL A 94 -8.64 10.31 -12.59
CA VAL A 94 -9.03 10.25 -11.17
C VAL A 94 -9.29 11.65 -10.62
N GLU A 95 -8.48 12.64 -11.01
CA GLU A 95 -8.72 14.04 -10.65
C GLU A 95 -10.06 14.55 -11.20
N GLU A 96 -10.37 14.26 -12.46
CA GLU A 96 -11.64 14.59 -13.10
C GLU A 96 -12.81 13.93 -12.36
N TYR A 97 -12.72 12.63 -12.11
CA TYR A 97 -13.75 11.88 -11.38
C TYR A 97 -14.02 12.45 -9.98
N ILE A 98 -12.97 12.80 -9.23
CA ILE A 98 -13.11 13.41 -7.90
C ILE A 98 -13.87 14.74 -7.96
N LYS A 99 -13.58 15.58 -8.97
CA LYS A 99 -14.22 16.89 -9.14
C LYS A 99 -15.68 16.76 -9.58
N GLU A 100 -15.96 15.90 -10.55
CA GLU A 100 -17.32 15.69 -11.08
C GLU A 100 -18.26 15.12 -10.01
N ASN A 101 -17.75 14.26 -9.13
CA ASN A 101 -18.52 13.60 -8.09
C ASN A 101 -18.42 14.27 -6.71
N ASN A 102 -17.77 15.43 -6.60
CA ASN A 102 -17.58 16.17 -5.36
C ASN A 102 -17.03 15.31 -4.19
N LEU A 103 -16.08 14.43 -4.49
CA LEU A 103 -15.52 13.53 -3.48
C LEU A 103 -14.53 14.27 -2.57
N TYR A 104 -14.59 13.96 -1.27
CA TYR A 104 -13.64 14.46 -0.24
C TYR A 104 -13.67 15.98 -0.01
N ILE A 105 -14.72 16.67 -0.49
CA ILE A 105 -14.99 18.09 -0.25
C ILE A 105 -15.59 18.28 1.16
#